data_AF-A0A916H4I0-F1
#
_entry.id   AF-A0A916H4I0-F1
#
_cell.length_a   1.000
_cell.length_b   1.000
_cell.length_c   1.000
_cell.angle_alpha   90.00
_cell.angle_beta   90.00
_cell.angle_gamma   90.00
#
_symmetry.space_group_name_H-M   'P 1'
#
loop_
_entity.id
_entity.type
_entity.pdbx_description
1 polymer ?
#
loop_
_entity_poly.entity_id
_entity_poly.type
_entity_poly.pdbx_seq_one_letter_code
_entity_poly.pdbx_strand_id
1 'polypeptide(L)'
;MKPRTSKQRFGLRAAVLAGLLVTSAAATGCISTAWKTRATLPHDTMTVLVARSNPPATVFIDGEDRGPTPLEFPLQYGKVTREKSRDVTLWMSDPKLASALTILTGGVYLPSSLFPVSSELRREDVGFSDNAFHIRIEAPGHAPFDTVLVLEGQPEERIEIDLEPSREAPDFRAAPPIEDVD
;
A
#
# COMPACT_ATOMS: atom_id res chain seq x y z
N MET A 1 13.13 37.20 -84.91
CA MET A 1 11.88 37.20 -84.12
C MET A 1 11.83 35.95 -83.25
N LYS A 2 11.50 36.12 -81.97
CA LYS A 2 11.29 35.09 -80.92
C LYS A 2 10.05 34.21 -81.26
N PRO A 3 9.91 32.97 -80.74
CA PRO A 3 9.55 32.82 -79.32
C PRO A 3 10.24 31.67 -78.55
N ARG A 4 10.48 31.96 -77.27
CA ARG A 4 10.77 31.01 -76.18
C ARG A 4 9.48 30.27 -75.80
N THR A 5 9.53 28.95 -75.65
CA THR A 5 8.47 28.17 -75.02
C THR A 5 8.92 27.60 -73.68
N SER A 6 8.28 28.16 -72.65
CA SER A 6 8.25 27.75 -71.25
C SER A 6 7.51 26.42 -71.11
N LYS A 7 8.16 25.38 -70.60
CA LYS A 7 7.51 24.21 -69.99
C LYS A 7 8.38 23.67 -68.86
N GLN A 8 7.70 23.11 -67.85
CA GLN A 8 8.22 22.37 -66.70
C GLN A 8 8.53 23.16 -65.42
N ARG A 9 7.48 23.66 -64.77
CA ARG A 9 7.44 23.83 -63.30
C ARG A 9 6.02 23.57 -62.77
N PHE A 10 5.51 22.35 -62.91
CA PHE A 10 4.19 21.98 -62.34
C PHE A 10 4.10 20.57 -61.74
N GLY A 11 5.24 19.90 -61.51
CA GLY A 11 5.26 18.52 -61.00
C GLY A 11 5.72 18.32 -59.55
N LEU A 12 6.12 19.36 -58.82
CA LEU A 12 6.85 19.18 -57.54
C LEU A 12 6.17 19.81 -56.31
N ARG A 13 4.88 20.14 -56.37
CA ARG A 13 4.13 20.66 -55.22
C ARG A 13 3.01 19.75 -54.71
N ALA A 14 2.68 18.68 -55.44
CA ALA A 14 1.66 17.72 -55.02
C ALA A 14 2.18 16.62 -54.08
N ALA A 15 3.51 16.37 -54.04
CA ALA A 15 4.08 15.29 -53.23
C ALA A 15 4.41 15.68 -51.77
N VAL A 16 4.47 16.99 -51.44
CA VAL A 16 4.88 17.45 -50.10
C VAL A 16 3.70 17.68 -49.16
N LEU A 17 2.49 17.87 -49.68
CA LEU A 17 1.28 18.10 -48.88
C LEU A 17 0.57 16.81 -48.41
N ALA A 18 0.84 15.66 -49.03
CA ALA A 18 0.33 14.37 -48.56
C ALA A 18 1.23 13.69 -47.50
N GLY A 19 2.49 14.10 -47.40
CA GLY A 19 3.44 13.55 -46.42
C GLY A 19 3.32 14.14 -45.02
N LEU A 20 2.61 15.25 -44.84
CA LEU A 20 2.58 16.01 -43.58
C LEU A 20 1.28 15.90 -42.77
N LEU A 21 0.30 15.14 -43.27
CA LEU A 21 -1.01 14.94 -42.62
C LEU A 21 -1.15 13.61 -41.87
N VAL A 22 -0.11 12.75 -41.89
CA VAL A 22 -0.11 11.45 -41.19
C VAL A 22 0.68 11.50 -39.88
N THR A 23 1.46 12.54 -39.62
CA THR A 23 2.34 12.64 -38.44
C THR A 23 1.70 13.30 -37.20
N SER A 24 0.49 13.83 -37.27
CA SER A 24 -0.15 14.55 -36.15
C SER A 24 -1.18 13.75 -35.36
N ALA A 25 -1.44 12.48 -35.70
CA ALA A 25 -2.43 11.64 -35.00
C ALA A 25 -1.81 10.59 -34.04
N ALA A 26 -0.49 10.61 -33.84
CA ALA A 26 0.19 9.60 -33.01
C ALA A 26 0.42 10.00 -31.54
N ALA A 27 -0.01 11.20 -31.10
CA ALA A 27 0.44 11.75 -29.82
C ALA A 27 -0.62 11.87 -28.71
N THR A 28 -1.90 11.57 -28.93
CA THR A 28 -2.94 11.76 -27.90
C THR A 28 -3.69 10.50 -27.48
N GLY A 29 -3.29 9.33 -28.00
CA GLY A 29 -3.94 8.06 -27.68
C GLY A 29 -2.94 6.95 -27.43
N CYS A 30 -1.86 7.19 -26.67
CA CYS A 30 -1.12 6.07 -26.09
C CYS A 30 -2.10 5.33 -25.16
N ILE A 31 -2.69 4.24 -25.64
CA ILE A 31 -3.47 3.28 -24.84
C ILE A 31 -2.49 2.71 -23.84
N SER A 32 -2.39 3.41 -22.72
CA SER A 32 -1.44 3.10 -21.68
C SER A 32 -1.98 1.88 -20.97
N THR A 33 -1.46 0.73 -21.35
CA THR A 33 -1.47 -0.52 -20.57
C THR A 33 -0.61 -0.36 -19.31
N ALA A 34 -0.42 0.85 -18.81
CA ALA A 34 0.16 1.09 -17.50
C ALA A 34 -0.93 0.89 -16.45
N TRP A 35 -0.49 0.47 -15.27
CA TRP A 35 -1.34 0.44 -14.11
C TRP A 35 -1.73 1.86 -13.72
N LYS A 36 -3.04 2.11 -13.62
CA LYS A 36 -3.59 3.35 -13.10
C LYS A 36 -4.19 3.07 -11.74
N THR A 37 -3.87 3.91 -10.75
CA THR A 37 -4.55 3.85 -9.45
C THR A 37 -6.01 4.26 -9.66
N ARG A 38 -6.94 3.40 -9.27
CA ARG A 38 -8.38 3.66 -9.39
C ARG A 38 -8.96 4.22 -8.10
N ALA A 39 -8.62 3.60 -6.97
CA ALA A 39 -9.11 3.97 -5.66
C ALA A 39 -8.10 3.59 -4.56
N THR A 40 -8.17 4.30 -3.44
CA THR A 40 -7.55 3.91 -2.18
C THR A 40 -8.67 3.68 -1.19
N LEU A 41 -8.80 2.44 -0.72
CA LEU A 41 -9.92 1.99 0.09
C LEU A 41 -9.43 1.73 1.53
N PRO A 42 -9.81 2.57 2.49
CA PRO A 42 -9.62 2.26 3.90
C PRO A 42 -10.61 1.15 4.30
N HIS A 43 -10.15 0.20 5.09
CA HIS A 43 -10.99 -0.79 5.75
C HIS A 43 -10.36 -1.17 7.08
N ASP A 44 -11.18 -1.56 8.04
CA ASP A 44 -10.68 -1.92 9.35
C ASP A 44 -10.18 -3.37 9.34
N THR A 45 -9.11 -3.61 10.09
CA THR A 45 -8.60 -4.94 10.37
C THR A 45 -8.49 -5.13 11.88
N MET A 46 -8.41 -6.39 12.30
CA MET A 46 -8.41 -6.76 13.71
C MET A 46 -7.33 -7.81 13.94
N THR A 47 -6.51 -7.58 14.98
CA THR A 47 -5.52 -8.53 15.48
C THR A 47 -5.82 -8.80 16.94
N VAL A 48 -5.79 -10.07 17.36
CA VAL A 48 -5.94 -10.44 18.77
C VAL A 48 -4.57 -10.35 19.45
N LEU A 49 -4.44 -9.45 20.43
CA LEU A 49 -3.29 -9.40 21.32
C LEU A 49 -3.46 -10.44 22.43
N VAL A 50 -2.46 -11.31 22.59
CA VAL A 50 -2.38 -12.27 23.69
C VAL A 50 -1.19 -11.90 24.56
N ALA A 51 -1.46 -11.29 25.71
CA ALA A 51 -0.45 -10.83 26.65
C ALA A 51 -0.34 -11.80 27.84
N ARG A 52 0.87 -12.28 28.11
CA ARG A 52 1.20 -13.15 29.24
C ARG A 52 2.40 -12.59 29.98
N SER A 53 2.33 -12.60 31.30
CA SER A 53 3.46 -12.20 32.13
C SER A 53 3.64 -13.12 33.32
N ASN A 54 4.86 -13.13 33.84
CA ASN A 54 5.20 -13.76 35.10
C ASN A 54 6.03 -12.77 35.94
N PRO A 55 5.54 -12.31 37.11
CA PRO A 55 4.26 -12.63 37.75
C PRO A 55 3.02 -12.07 37.02
N PRO A 56 1.79 -12.41 37.46
CA PRO A 56 0.56 -11.77 36.99
C PRO A 56 0.63 -10.26 37.17
N ALA A 57 0.27 -9.52 36.12
CA ALA A 57 0.47 -8.09 36.00
C ALA A 57 -0.76 -7.43 35.36
N THR A 58 -0.96 -6.14 35.58
CA THR A 58 -2.02 -5.37 34.90
C THR A 58 -1.51 -4.87 33.56
N VAL A 59 -2.31 -5.05 32.50
CA VAL A 59 -2.00 -4.61 31.14
C VAL A 59 -2.72 -3.31 30.84
N PHE A 60 -1.96 -2.31 30.42
CA PHE A 60 -2.44 -1.03 29.93
C PHE A 60 -2.19 -0.95 28.43
N ILE A 61 -3.22 -0.57 27.68
CA ILE A 61 -3.14 -0.36 26.22
C ILE A 61 -3.52 1.10 25.96
N ASP A 62 -2.58 1.87 25.40
CA ASP A 62 -2.70 3.31 25.18
C ASP A 62 -3.10 4.09 26.45
N GLY A 63 -2.62 3.61 27.60
CA GLY A 63 -2.89 4.18 28.92
C GLY A 63 -4.22 3.74 29.55
N GLU A 64 -5.03 2.93 28.87
CA GLU A 64 -6.28 2.38 29.42
C GLU A 64 -6.04 1.01 30.06
N ASP A 65 -6.51 0.81 31.30
CA ASP A 65 -6.45 -0.48 32.00
C ASP A 65 -7.38 -1.52 31.31
N ARG A 66 -6.79 -2.63 30.88
CA ARG A 66 -7.50 -3.75 30.25
C ARG A 66 -7.66 -4.97 31.16
N GLY A 67 -7.06 -4.94 32.35
CA GLY A 67 -7.11 -6.01 33.33
C GLY A 67 -5.82 -6.84 33.44
N PRO A 68 -5.85 -7.94 34.20
CA PRO A 68 -4.67 -8.73 34.53
C PRO A 68 -4.27 -9.72 33.42
N THR A 69 -2.99 -10.08 33.37
CA THR A 69 -2.47 -11.20 32.56
C THR A 69 -2.87 -12.55 33.18
N PRO A 70 -3.13 -13.60 32.37
CA PRO A 70 -3.16 -13.61 30.91
C PRO A 70 -4.39 -12.87 30.34
N LEU A 71 -4.16 -12.06 29.30
CA LEU A 71 -5.18 -11.23 28.65
C LEU A 71 -5.26 -11.53 27.16
N GLU A 72 -6.48 -11.64 26.63
CA GLU A 72 -6.78 -11.68 25.20
C GLU A 72 -7.60 -10.45 24.84
N PHE A 73 -7.08 -9.57 23.98
CA PHE A 73 -7.73 -8.30 23.64
C PHE A 73 -7.70 -8.02 22.14
N PRO A 74 -8.86 -7.75 21.50
CA PRO A 74 -8.90 -7.41 20.07
C PRO A 74 -8.44 -5.96 19.84
N LEU A 75 -7.40 -5.78 19.02
CA LEU A 75 -6.91 -4.49 18.56
C LEU A 75 -7.43 -4.22 17.15
N GLN A 76 -8.21 -3.15 17.00
CA GLN A 76 -8.75 -2.70 15.71
C GLN A 76 -7.93 -1.53 15.18
N TYR A 77 -7.52 -1.61 13.92
CA TYR A 77 -6.73 -0.57 13.26
C TYR A 77 -7.05 -0.52 11.76
N GLY A 78 -6.65 0.57 11.11
CA GLY A 78 -6.95 0.79 9.70
C GLY A 78 -5.97 0.04 8.79
N LYS A 79 -6.49 -0.55 7.72
CA LYS A 79 -5.72 -1.10 6.61
C LYS A 79 -6.07 -0.35 5.34
N VAL A 80 -5.04 0.08 4.61
CA VAL A 80 -5.19 0.84 3.37
C VAL A 80 -4.81 -0.05 2.20
N THR A 81 -5.80 -0.37 1.36
CA THR A 81 -5.56 -1.10 0.10
C THR A 81 -5.71 -0.16 -1.08
N ARG A 82 -4.83 -0.29 -2.06
CA ARG A 82 -4.89 0.43 -3.33
C ARG A 82 -5.39 -0.49 -4.41
N GLU A 83 -6.44 -0.06 -5.09
CA GLU A 83 -6.92 -0.71 -6.30
C GLU A 83 -6.22 -0.11 -7.51
N LYS A 84 -5.48 -0.93 -8.25
CA LYS A 84 -4.90 -0.58 -9.53
C LYS A 84 -5.71 -1.27 -10.63
N SER A 85 -6.05 -0.51 -11.67
CA SER A 85 -6.69 -1.03 -12.86
C SER A 85 -5.79 -0.83 -14.07
N ARG A 86 -5.78 -1.80 -14.97
CA ARG A 86 -5.11 -1.68 -16.26
C ARG A 86 -6.04 -2.16 -17.36
N ASP A 87 -6.06 -1.39 -18.42
CA ASP A 87 -6.75 -1.73 -19.66
C ASP A 87 -5.96 -2.82 -20.40
N VAL A 88 -6.62 -3.93 -20.74
CA VAL A 88 -6.01 -5.10 -21.39
C VAL A 88 -6.53 -5.20 -22.82
N THR A 89 -5.60 -5.16 -23.77
CA THR A 89 -5.87 -5.37 -25.20
C THR A 89 -5.94 -6.86 -25.54
N LEU A 90 -6.54 -7.20 -26.68
CA LEU A 90 -6.60 -8.60 -27.13
C LEU A 90 -5.22 -9.26 -27.25
N TRP A 91 -4.18 -8.52 -27.64
CA TRP A 91 -2.81 -9.02 -27.72
C TRP A 91 -2.24 -9.52 -26.39
N MET A 92 -2.71 -8.97 -25.26
CA MET A 92 -2.27 -9.36 -23.92
C MET A 92 -3.08 -10.53 -23.36
N SER A 93 -4.39 -10.57 -23.65
CA SER A 93 -5.27 -11.64 -23.15
C SER A 93 -5.21 -12.90 -24.01
N ASP A 94 -5.18 -12.76 -25.34
CA ASP A 94 -5.10 -13.86 -26.31
C ASP A 94 -4.28 -13.45 -27.56
N PRO A 95 -2.94 -13.63 -27.50
CA PRO A 95 -2.07 -13.25 -28.62
C PRO A 95 -2.30 -14.08 -29.88
N LYS A 96 -2.81 -15.32 -29.75
CA LYS A 96 -3.05 -16.21 -30.89
C LYS A 96 -4.23 -15.71 -31.70
N LEU A 97 -5.34 -15.38 -31.03
CA LEU A 97 -6.52 -14.84 -31.69
C LEU A 97 -6.23 -13.47 -32.31
N ALA A 98 -5.51 -12.59 -31.60
CA ALA A 98 -5.11 -11.29 -32.13
C ALA A 98 -4.26 -11.42 -33.41
N SER A 99 -3.32 -12.37 -33.43
CA SER A 99 -2.50 -12.67 -34.62
C SER A 99 -3.35 -13.20 -35.77
N ALA A 100 -4.25 -14.16 -35.49
CA ALA A 100 -5.13 -14.74 -36.50
C ALA A 100 -6.04 -13.68 -37.14
N LEU A 101 -6.68 -12.82 -36.33
CA LEU A 101 -7.50 -11.71 -36.82
C LEU A 101 -6.69 -10.72 -37.65
N THR A 102 -5.44 -10.42 -37.26
CA THR A 102 -4.56 -9.54 -38.02
C THR A 102 -4.26 -10.12 -39.41
N ILE A 103 -3.95 -11.41 -39.49
CA ILE A 103 -3.69 -12.08 -40.78
C ILE A 103 -4.97 -12.11 -41.64
N LEU A 104 -6.10 -12.54 -41.05
CA LEU A 104 -7.38 -12.67 -41.77
C LEU A 104 -7.91 -11.35 -42.32
N THR A 105 -7.66 -10.25 -41.60
CA THR A 105 -8.10 -8.90 -42.02
C THR A 105 -7.08 -8.18 -42.89
N GLY A 106 -5.98 -8.83 -43.28
CA GLY A 106 -4.92 -8.20 -44.07
C GLY A 106 -4.25 -7.01 -43.37
N GLY A 107 -4.13 -7.06 -42.03
CA GLY A 107 -3.54 -6.00 -41.22
C GLY A 107 -4.51 -4.88 -40.80
N VAL A 108 -5.75 -4.88 -41.30
CA VAL A 108 -6.77 -3.86 -40.97
C VAL A 108 -7.22 -3.95 -39.51
N TYR A 109 -6.99 -5.07 -38.81
CA TYR A 109 -7.28 -5.24 -37.38
C TYR A 109 -6.25 -4.58 -36.44
N LEU A 110 -5.04 -4.26 -36.91
CA LEU A 110 -4.01 -3.63 -36.08
C LEU A 110 -4.48 -2.32 -35.38
N PRO A 111 -5.18 -1.38 -36.05
CA PRO A 111 -5.68 -0.15 -35.42
C PRO A 111 -6.77 -0.41 -34.38
N SER A 112 -7.55 -1.48 -34.50
CA SER A 112 -8.64 -1.80 -33.55
C SER A 112 -8.18 -2.69 -32.40
N SER A 113 -7.05 -3.39 -32.56
CA SER A 113 -6.39 -4.11 -31.47
C SER A 113 -5.85 -3.20 -30.35
N LEU A 114 -5.87 -1.90 -30.61
CA LEU A 114 -5.58 -0.82 -29.68
C LEU A 114 -6.74 -0.52 -28.70
N PHE A 115 -7.96 -0.98 -28.99
CA PHE A 115 -9.08 -0.81 -28.06
C PHE A 115 -9.03 -1.85 -26.93
N PRO A 116 -9.25 -1.43 -25.68
CA PRO A 116 -9.28 -2.37 -24.58
C PRO A 116 -10.51 -3.27 -24.65
N VAL A 117 -10.29 -4.57 -24.38
CA VAL A 117 -11.35 -5.60 -24.39
C VAL A 117 -11.77 -5.95 -22.97
N SER A 118 -10.86 -5.78 -22.00
CA SER A 118 -11.07 -6.10 -20.60
C SER A 118 -10.28 -5.15 -19.70
N SER A 119 -10.71 -5.02 -18.44
CA SER A 119 -9.95 -4.34 -17.39
C SER A 119 -9.47 -5.36 -16.37
N GLU A 120 -8.17 -5.39 -16.11
CA GLU A 120 -7.59 -6.17 -15.03
C GLU A 120 -7.56 -5.32 -13.75
N LEU A 121 -8.09 -5.86 -12.65
CA LEU A 121 -8.05 -5.23 -11.33
C LEU A 121 -7.05 -5.96 -10.45
N ARG A 122 -6.16 -5.20 -9.82
CA ARG A 122 -5.23 -5.71 -8.83
C ARG A 122 -5.36 -4.90 -7.55
N ARG A 123 -5.50 -5.60 -6.43
CA ARG A 123 -5.45 -5.02 -5.09
C ARG A 123 -4.04 -5.18 -4.54
N GLU A 124 -3.54 -4.13 -3.93
CA GLU A 124 -2.23 -4.10 -3.30
C GLU A 124 -2.36 -3.43 -1.94
N ASP A 125 -1.80 -4.06 -0.91
CA ASP A 125 -1.77 -3.49 0.42
C ASP A 125 -0.72 -2.37 0.45
N VAL A 126 -1.17 -1.16 0.79
CA VAL A 126 -0.32 0.03 0.83
C VAL A 126 0.34 0.20 2.18
N GLY A 127 -0.36 -0.23 3.22
CA GLY A 127 0.09 -0.14 4.61
C GLY A 127 -1.08 -0.13 5.58
N PHE A 128 -0.75 0.19 6.82
CA PHE A 128 -1.68 0.25 7.94
C PHE A 128 -1.66 1.68 8.52
N SER A 129 -2.80 2.11 9.05
CA SER A 129 -2.95 3.37 9.78
C SER A 129 -3.39 3.05 11.21
N ASP A 130 -2.89 3.84 12.16
CA ASP A 130 -3.21 3.69 13.58
C ASP A 130 -2.91 2.27 14.11
N ASN A 131 -1.82 1.67 13.62
CA ASN A 131 -1.39 0.31 13.92
C ASN A 131 -0.34 0.23 15.04
N ALA A 132 -0.05 1.36 15.69
CA ALA A 132 0.92 1.45 16.77
C ALA A 132 0.17 1.59 18.10
N PHE A 133 0.39 0.64 19.00
CA PHE A 133 -0.25 0.57 20.31
C PHE A 133 0.82 0.63 21.41
N HIS A 134 0.64 1.52 22.38
CA HIS A 134 1.50 1.61 23.56
C HIS A 134 1.05 0.56 24.56
N ILE A 135 1.88 -0.45 24.79
CA ILE A 135 1.60 -1.52 25.73
C ILE A 135 2.49 -1.33 26.95
N ARG A 136 1.85 -1.19 28.10
CA ARG A 136 2.51 -1.09 29.40
C ARG A 136 2.00 -2.18 30.31
N ILE A 137 2.91 -2.92 30.93
CA ILE A 137 2.59 -4.01 31.85
C ILE A 137 3.23 -3.71 33.19
N GLU A 138 2.42 -3.65 34.24
CA GLU A 138 2.87 -3.28 35.58
C GLU A 138 2.49 -4.37 36.59
N ALA A 139 3.46 -4.81 37.40
CA ALA A 139 3.22 -5.70 38.53
C ALA A 139 3.79 -5.09 39.83
N PRO A 140 3.13 -5.30 40.98
CA PRO A 140 3.63 -4.81 42.26
C PRO A 140 5.05 -5.34 42.55
N GLY A 141 5.95 -4.43 42.92
CA GLY A 141 7.35 -4.76 43.25
C GLY A 141 8.23 -5.12 42.04
N HIS A 142 7.75 -4.93 40.82
CA HIS A 142 8.48 -5.21 39.58
C HIS A 142 8.63 -3.95 38.75
N ALA A 143 9.68 -3.89 37.93
CA ALA A 143 9.87 -2.79 36.99
C ALA A 143 8.76 -2.84 35.91
N PRO A 144 8.14 -1.71 35.55
CA PRO A 144 7.14 -1.68 34.49
C PRO A 144 7.79 -2.00 33.15
N PHE A 145 7.12 -2.81 32.35
CA PHE A 145 7.50 -3.07 30.96
C PHE A 145 6.71 -2.15 30.04
N ASP A 146 7.39 -1.42 29.16
CA ASP A 146 6.79 -0.43 28.26
C ASP A 146 7.32 -0.69 26.84
N THR A 147 6.42 -0.93 25.88
CA THR A 147 6.78 -1.18 24.48
C THR A 147 5.74 -0.60 23.53
N VAL A 148 6.17 -0.27 22.33
CA VAL A 148 5.28 0.12 21.24
C VAL A 148 5.13 -1.08 20.31
N LEU A 149 3.91 -1.61 20.24
CA LEU A 149 3.58 -2.71 19.34
C LEU A 149 3.09 -2.14 18.01
N VAL A 150 3.76 -2.50 16.92
CA VAL A 150 3.36 -2.13 15.56
C VAL A 150 2.80 -3.35 14.85
N LEU A 151 1.52 -3.30 14.47
CA LEU A 151 0.82 -4.41 13.85
C LEU A 151 0.88 -4.36 12.31
N GLU A 152 1.01 -5.53 11.66
CA GLU A 152 1.18 -5.65 10.20
C GLU A 152 0.08 -6.51 9.53
N GLY A 153 -1.09 -6.63 10.16
CA GLY A 153 -2.20 -7.41 9.62
C GLY A 153 -2.20 -8.88 10.03
N GLN A 154 -1.35 -9.31 10.96
CA GLN A 154 -1.40 -10.66 11.53
C GLN A 154 -2.72 -10.89 12.29
N PRO A 155 -3.29 -12.11 12.28
CA PRO A 155 -4.53 -12.40 12.99
C PRO A 155 -4.34 -12.38 14.52
N GLU A 156 -3.14 -12.68 15.00
CA GLU A 156 -2.80 -12.81 16.40
C GLU A 156 -1.37 -12.33 16.63
N GLU A 157 -1.15 -11.65 17.75
CA GLU A 157 0.15 -11.19 18.22
C GLU A 157 0.34 -11.63 19.68
N ARG A 158 1.45 -12.33 19.96
CA ARG A 158 1.74 -12.87 21.31
C ARG A 158 2.90 -12.12 21.95
N ILE A 159 2.67 -11.71 23.19
CA ILE A 159 3.69 -11.10 24.04
C ILE A 159 3.81 -11.93 25.31
N GLU A 160 4.98 -12.51 25.54
CA GLU A 160 5.33 -13.24 26.76
C GLU A 160 6.51 -12.55 27.43
N ILE A 161 6.33 -12.10 28.67
CA ILE A 161 7.30 -11.28 29.40
C ILE A 161 7.52 -11.82 30.81
N ASP A 162 8.78 -11.99 31.19
CA ASP A 162 9.19 -12.17 32.59
C ASP A 162 9.59 -10.80 33.15
N LEU A 163 8.85 -10.31 34.16
CA LEU A 163 9.14 -8.99 34.73
C LEU A 163 10.30 -9.08 35.72
N GLU A 164 11.22 -8.12 35.66
CA GLU A 164 12.31 -8.02 36.61
C GLU A 164 11.83 -7.41 37.94
N PRO A 165 12.24 -7.94 39.10
CA PRO A 165 11.93 -7.32 40.38
C PRO A 165 12.58 -5.93 40.44
N SER A 166 11.80 -4.94 40.89
CA SER A 166 12.31 -3.58 41.02
C SER A 166 13.39 -3.55 42.09
N ARG A 167 14.59 -3.09 41.73
CA ARG A 167 15.71 -2.92 42.67
C ARG A 167 15.51 -1.76 43.64
N GLU A 168 14.46 -0.95 43.47
CA GLU A 168 14.06 0.07 44.45
C GLU A 168 13.38 -0.61 45.64
N ALA A 169 14.16 -1.31 46.46
CA ALA A 169 13.79 -1.50 47.84
C ALA A 169 13.85 -0.12 48.53
N PRO A 170 12.77 0.38 49.15
CA PRO A 170 12.90 1.50 50.08
C PRO A 170 13.94 1.10 51.13
N ASP A 171 15.05 1.84 51.19
CA ASP A 171 16.06 1.65 52.21
C ASP A 171 15.50 2.11 53.56
N PHE A 172 14.74 1.22 54.21
CA PHE A 172 14.20 1.44 55.54
C PHE A 172 15.31 1.58 56.61
N ARG A 173 16.60 1.44 56.27
CA ARG A 173 17.70 1.66 57.22
C ARG A 173 18.09 3.13 57.36
N ALA A 174 17.53 4.03 56.56
CA ALA A 174 17.81 5.47 56.63
C ALA A 174 16.69 6.28 57.30
N ALA A 175 15.90 5.68 58.20
CA ALA A 175 15.05 6.50 59.07
C ALA A 175 15.97 7.36 59.96
N PRO A 176 15.94 8.71 59.85
CA PRO A 176 16.69 9.53 60.78
C PRO A 176 16.17 9.23 62.21
N PRO A 177 17.06 9.20 63.21
CA PRO A 177 16.63 9.05 64.59
C PRO A 177 15.57 10.11 64.89
N ILE A 178 14.46 9.68 65.49
CA ILE A 178 13.42 10.57 65.98
C ILE A 178 14.12 11.45 67.02
N GLU A 179 14.42 12.70 66.68
CA GLU A 179 14.83 13.69 67.66
C GLU A 179 13.60 13.96 68.54
N ASP A 180 13.68 13.52 69.79
CA ASP A 180 12.72 13.87 70.82
C ASP A 180 12.72 15.40 70.96
N VAL A 181 11.60 16.03 70.60
CA VAL A 181 11.39 17.46 70.80
C VAL A 181 10.93 17.65 72.24
N ASP A 182 11.84 18.19 73.06
CA ASP A 182 11.58 18.67 74.44
C ASP A 182 10.54 19.80 74.50
#